data_AF-A0A382ZR05-F1
#
_entry.id   AF-A0A382ZR05-F1
#
_cell.length_a   1.000
_cell.length_b   1.000
_cell.length_c   1.000
_cell.angle_alpha   90.00
_cell.angle_beta   90.00
_cell.angle_gamma   90.00
#
_symmetry.space_group_name_H-M   'P 1'
#
loop_
_entity.id
_entity.type
_entity.pdbx_description
1 polymer ?
#
loop_
_entity_poly.entity_id
_entity_poly.type
_entity_poly.pdbx_seq_one_letter_code
_entity_poly.pdbx_strand_id
1 'polypeptide(L)'
;MTGVRTFKIGLDAERISSIVAAKGERSLSVCIPCRDEVATIGPIVQVIRDQLIDRLGIVDELIVLDDRSTDGTAQVATLCGARVVSIEDIHESQGTGHGKGNALWASLLVSSGDIVVWLDGDVTSFDYDWV
;
A
#
# COMPACT_ATOMS: atom_id res chain seq x y z
N MET A 1 5.27 6.65 -30.80
CA MET A 1 5.13 6.33 -29.37
C MET A 1 4.01 7.20 -28.82
N THR A 2 2.80 6.65 -28.71
CA THR A 2 1.70 7.29 -27.98
C THR A 2 2.12 7.39 -26.52
N GLY A 3 2.28 8.62 -26.02
CA GLY A 3 2.67 8.87 -24.64
C GLY A 3 1.76 8.13 -23.66
N VAL A 4 2.33 7.69 -22.54
CA VAL A 4 1.59 7.17 -21.39
C VAL A 4 0.45 8.15 -21.10
N ARG A 5 -0.79 7.65 -21.14
CA ARG A 5 -1.95 8.45 -20.74
C ARG A 5 -1.94 8.53 -19.22
N THR A 6 -1.45 9.65 -18.69
CA THR A 6 -1.61 9.98 -17.26
C THR A 6 -3.00 10.54 -17.05
N PHE A 7 -3.82 9.83 -16.26
CA PHE A 7 -5.09 10.35 -15.78
C PHE A 7 -4.78 11.26 -14.58
N LYS A 8 -4.82 12.58 -14.76
CA LYS A 8 -4.90 13.48 -13.60
C LYS A 8 -6.35 13.50 -13.16
N ILE A 9 -6.63 12.82 -12.04
CA ILE A 9 -8.00 12.74 -11.51
C ILE A 9 -8.41 14.10 -10.92
N GLY A 10 -7.43 14.86 -10.40
CA GLY A 10 -7.65 16.20 -9.84
C GLY A 10 -8.57 16.10 -8.64
N LEU A 11 -8.03 15.71 -7.48
CA LEU A 11 -8.78 15.69 -6.23
C LEU A 11 -8.94 17.11 -5.71
N ASP A 12 -10.14 17.66 -5.84
CA ASP A 12 -10.58 18.85 -5.12
C ASP A 12 -11.35 18.47 -3.84
N ALA A 13 -11.65 19.47 -3.03
CA ALA A 13 -12.33 19.26 -1.75
C ALA A 13 -13.73 18.64 -1.92
N GLU A 14 -14.43 18.92 -3.02
CA GLU A 14 -15.76 18.38 -3.29
C GLU A 14 -15.69 16.88 -3.61
N ARG A 15 -14.75 16.48 -4.48
CA ARG A 15 -14.50 15.08 -4.80
C ARG A 15 -14.04 14.29 -3.57
N ILE A 16 -13.13 14.85 -2.78
CA ILE A 16 -12.69 14.22 -1.52
C ILE A 16 -13.88 14.01 -0.59
N SER A 17 -14.72 15.03 -0.39
CA SER A 17 -15.91 14.89 0.46
C SER A 17 -16.88 13.83 -0.07
N SER A 18 -17.04 13.72 -1.39
CA SER A 18 -17.86 12.69 -2.02
C SER A 18 -17.29 11.29 -1.79
N ILE A 19 -15.97 11.11 -1.91
CA ILE A 19 -15.28 9.84 -1.63
C ILE A 19 -15.47 9.43 -0.18
N VAL A 20 -15.25 10.35 0.77
CA VAL A 20 -15.41 10.08 2.21
C VAL A 20 -16.86 9.69 2.53
N ALA A 21 -17.83 10.42 1.98
CA ALA A 21 -19.25 10.07 2.13
C ALA A 21 -19.57 8.71 1.50
N ALA A 22 -19.01 8.41 0.33
CA ALA A 22 -19.20 7.17 -0.39
C ALA A 22 -18.47 5.98 0.25
N LYS A 23 -17.40 6.20 1.03
CA LYS A 23 -16.76 5.17 1.88
C LYS A 23 -17.71 4.80 3.02
N GLY A 24 -18.31 5.79 3.68
CA GLY A 24 -19.21 5.57 4.80
C GLY A 24 -18.49 4.85 5.95
N GLU A 25 -19.08 3.77 6.47
CA GLU A 25 -18.48 2.99 7.57
C GLU A 25 -17.51 1.89 7.12
N ARG A 26 -17.32 1.69 5.80
CA ARG A 26 -16.38 0.69 5.29
C ARG A 26 -14.95 1.12 5.53
N SER A 27 -14.11 0.16 5.88
CA SER A 27 -12.68 0.33 6.07
C SER A 27 -11.89 0.02 4.79
N LEU A 28 -10.74 0.68 4.62
CA LEU A 28 -9.86 0.53 3.47
C LEU A 28 -8.43 0.22 3.92
N SER A 29 -7.92 -0.92 3.46
CA SER A 29 -6.53 -1.34 3.62
C SER A 29 -5.75 -1.11 2.33
N VAL A 30 -4.63 -0.40 2.42
CA VAL A 30 -3.62 -0.35 1.36
C VAL A 30 -2.55 -1.39 1.66
N CYS A 31 -2.30 -2.28 0.71
CA CYS A 31 -1.30 -3.35 0.80
C CYS A 31 -0.24 -3.17 -0.28
N ILE A 32 1.04 -3.14 0.14
CA ILE A 32 2.18 -2.98 -0.77
C ILE A 32 3.05 -4.25 -0.66
N PRO A 33 2.99 -5.19 -1.62
CA PRO A 33 3.95 -6.27 -1.68
C PRO A 33 5.32 -5.73 -2.12
N CYS A 34 6.36 -6.05 -1.38
CA CYS A 34 7.71 -5.56 -1.64
C CYS A 34 8.73 -6.69 -1.68
N ARG A 35 9.74 -6.55 -2.54
CA ARG A 35 10.97 -7.33 -2.50
C ARG A 35 12.15 -6.52 -3.01
N ASP A 36 13.05 -6.15 -2.12
CA ASP A 36 14.26 -5.36 -2.41
C ASP A 36 13.94 -3.99 -3.07
N GLU A 37 13.09 -3.20 -2.41
CA GLU A 37 12.55 -1.91 -2.87
C GLU A 37 12.92 -0.74 -1.94
N VAL A 38 14.08 -0.81 -1.26
CA VAL A 38 14.49 0.20 -0.26
C VAL A 38 14.54 1.63 -0.83
N ALA A 39 14.83 1.76 -2.12
CA ALA A 39 14.97 3.04 -2.80
C ALA A 39 13.64 3.78 -3.03
N THR A 40 12.51 3.07 -3.01
CA THR A 40 11.20 3.58 -3.45
C THR A 40 10.13 3.45 -2.37
N ILE A 41 10.22 2.43 -1.50
CA ILE A 41 9.15 2.13 -0.54
C ILE A 41 8.93 3.26 0.48
N GLY A 42 10.00 3.92 0.94
CA GLY A 42 9.92 4.99 1.93
C GLY A 42 9.04 6.16 1.47
N PRO A 43 9.37 6.81 0.34
CA PRO A 43 8.56 7.87 -0.23
C PRO A 43 7.08 7.48 -0.45
N ILE A 44 6.80 6.27 -0.93
CA ILE A 44 5.42 5.79 -1.15
C ILE A 44 4.66 5.73 0.18
N VAL A 45 5.24 5.07 1.19
CA VAL A 45 4.61 4.92 2.51
C VAL A 45 4.38 6.29 3.15
N GLN A 46 5.34 7.21 3.08
CA GLN A 46 5.21 8.57 3.62
C GLN A 46 4.05 9.34 2.98
N VAL A 47 3.93 9.30 1.65
CA VAL A 47 2.84 9.99 0.94
C VAL A 47 1.47 9.44 1.35
N ILE A 48 1.31 8.11 1.44
CA ILE A 48 0.06 7.49 1.88
C ILE A 48 -0.25 7.87 3.33
N ARG A 49 0.75 7.76 4.22
CA ARG A 49 0.60 8.07 5.63
C ARG A 49 0.16 9.52 5.84
N ASP A 50 0.90 10.46 5.27
CA ASP A 50 0.66 11.89 5.49
C ASP A 50 -0.65 12.35 4.84
N GLN A 51 -0.91 11.96 3.59
CA GLN A 51 -2.07 12.47 2.86
C GLN A 51 -3.34 11.65 3.12
N LEU A 52 -3.28 10.32 3.02
CA LEU A 52 -4.48 9.50 2.99
C LEU A 52 -4.92 9.02 4.37
N ILE A 53 -3.97 8.86 5.31
CA ILE A 53 -4.29 8.50 6.71
C ILE A 53 -4.45 9.76 7.54
N ASP A 54 -3.37 10.53 7.75
CA ASP A 54 -3.35 11.59 8.75
C ASP A 54 -4.16 12.83 8.32
N ARG A 55 -4.09 13.23 7.05
CA ARG A 55 -4.80 14.42 6.56
C ARG A 55 -6.24 14.15 6.15
N LEU A 56 -6.49 13.10 5.37
CA LEU A 56 -7.80 12.83 4.76
C LEU A 56 -8.62 11.76 5.47
N GLY A 57 -8.01 10.87 6.26
CA GLY A 57 -8.70 9.77 6.95
C GLY A 57 -9.40 8.77 6.01
N ILE A 58 -8.91 8.65 4.77
CA ILE A 58 -9.47 7.76 3.74
C ILE A 58 -8.91 6.34 3.90
N VAL A 59 -7.63 6.19 4.23
CA VAL A 59 -6.98 4.90 4.46
C VAL A 59 -6.98 4.59 5.96
N ASP A 60 -7.44 3.40 6.34
CA ASP A 60 -7.51 2.97 7.75
C ASP A 60 -6.34 2.07 8.13
N GLU A 61 -5.79 1.34 7.15
CA GLU A 61 -4.69 0.40 7.35
C GLU A 61 -3.68 0.51 6.21
N LEU A 62 -2.39 0.57 6.54
CA LEU A 62 -1.29 0.55 5.58
C LEU A 62 -0.32 -0.57 5.92
N ILE A 63 -0.32 -1.59 5.08
CA ILE A 63 0.51 -2.79 5.21
C ILE A 63 1.57 -2.80 4.11
N VAL A 64 2.81 -3.05 4.50
CA VAL A 64 3.86 -3.50 3.59
C VAL A 64 4.09 -4.98 3.86
N LEU A 65 3.88 -5.80 2.84
CA LEU A 65 4.18 -7.22 2.91
C LEU A 65 5.56 -7.47 2.33
N ASP A 66 6.52 -7.81 3.18
CA ASP A 66 7.91 -8.05 2.80
C ASP A 66 8.13 -9.50 2.34
N ASP A 67 8.35 -9.70 1.04
CA ASP A 67 8.69 -10.99 0.44
C ASP A 67 10.21 -11.22 0.45
N ARG A 68 10.77 -11.25 1.67
CA ARG A 68 12.18 -11.60 1.96
C ARG A 68 13.19 -10.61 1.40
N SER A 69 12.94 -9.31 1.58
CA SER A 69 13.94 -8.30 1.21
C SER A 69 15.24 -8.46 2.03
N THR A 70 16.34 -8.08 1.41
CA THR A 70 17.71 -8.17 1.95
C THR A 70 18.42 -6.82 2.00
N ASP A 71 17.77 -5.76 1.51
CA ASP A 71 18.33 -4.44 1.27
C ASP A 71 17.90 -3.37 2.29
N GLY A 72 17.10 -3.74 3.29
CA GLY A 72 16.55 -2.81 4.30
C GLY A 72 15.16 -2.26 3.99
N THR A 73 14.49 -2.73 2.94
CA THR A 73 13.08 -2.36 2.59
C THR A 73 12.16 -2.37 3.81
N ALA A 74 12.09 -3.48 4.55
CA ALA A 74 11.23 -3.62 5.72
C ALA A 74 11.53 -2.57 6.81
N GLN A 75 12.80 -2.25 7.04
CA GLN A 75 13.21 -1.26 8.03
C GLN A 75 12.75 0.14 7.62
N VAL A 76 12.98 0.53 6.35
CA VAL A 76 12.56 1.83 5.83
C VAL A 76 11.04 1.98 5.86
N ALA A 77 10.30 0.96 5.42
CA ALA A 77 8.84 0.95 5.46
C ALA A 77 8.29 1.15 6.88
N THR A 78 8.86 0.44 7.87
CA THR A 78 8.48 0.57 9.28
C THR A 78 8.75 1.98 9.79
N LEU A 79 9.94 2.55 9.50
CA LEU A 79 10.31 3.91 9.91
C LEU A 79 9.39 4.97 9.31
N CYS A 80 8.84 4.72 8.11
CA CYS A 80 7.89 5.62 7.45
C CYS A 80 6.45 5.44 7.95
N GLY A 81 6.20 4.49 8.86
CA GLY A 81 4.91 4.34 9.53
C GLY A 81 3.97 3.29 8.94
N ALA A 82 4.46 2.41 8.06
CA ALA A 82 3.71 1.23 7.64
C ALA A 82 3.77 0.12 8.69
N ARG A 83 2.72 -0.69 8.76
CA ARG A 83 2.77 -2.01 9.40
C ARG A 83 3.47 -2.98 8.45
N VAL A 84 4.67 -3.42 8.80
CA VAL A 84 5.40 -4.40 7.98
C VAL A 84 5.08 -5.81 8.46
N VAL A 85 4.76 -6.70 7.52
CA VAL A 85 4.54 -8.13 7.78
C VAL A 85 5.51 -8.93 6.92
N SER A 86 6.26 -9.84 7.54
CA SER A 86 7.12 -10.77 6.81
C SER A 86 6.29 -11.87 6.17
N ILE A 87 6.60 -12.24 4.92
CA ILE A 87 5.97 -13.38 4.28
C ILE A 87 6.24 -14.70 5.03
N GLU A 88 7.37 -14.80 5.73
CA GLU A 88 7.72 -16.01 6.48
C GLU A 88 6.75 -16.26 7.64
N ASP A 89 6.32 -15.21 8.34
CA ASP A 89 5.35 -15.31 9.44
C ASP A 89 4.03 -15.95 8.97
N ILE A 90 3.64 -15.69 7.72
CA ILE A 90 2.43 -16.26 7.11
C ILE A 90 2.69 -17.70 6.68
N HIS A 91 3.83 -17.95 6.03
CA HIS A 91 4.21 -19.28 5.56
C HIS A 91 4.41 -20.30 6.68
N GLU A 92 4.78 -19.86 7.89
CA GLU A 92 4.84 -20.72 9.07
C GLU A 92 3.52 -21.44 9.35
N SER A 93 2.38 -20.80 9.06
CA SER A 93 1.05 -21.36 9.33
C SER A 93 0.30 -21.84 8.08
N GLN A 94 0.59 -21.31 6.90
CA GLN A 94 -0.17 -21.58 5.67
C GLN A 94 0.59 -22.41 4.63
N GLY A 95 1.87 -22.71 4.88
CA GLY A 95 2.75 -23.38 3.92
C GLY A 95 3.45 -22.39 2.98
N THR A 96 4.53 -22.85 2.37
CA THR A 96 5.41 -22.00 1.55
C THR A 96 4.85 -21.78 0.15
N GLY A 97 4.82 -20.52 -0.28
CA GLY A 97 4.63 -20.12 -1.67
C GLY A 97 5.64 -19.07 -2.13
N HIS A 98 5.56 -18.70 -3.42
CA HIS A 98 6.53 -17.81 -4.06
C HIS A 98 5.90 -16.87 -5.09
N GLY A 99 6.58 -15.74 -5.32
CA GLY A 99 6.26 -14.77 -6.37
C GLY A 99 5.18 -13.78 -5.96
N LYS A 100 4.97 -12.75 -6.80
CA LYS A 100 4.08 -11.63 -6.52
C LYS A 100 2.64 -12.06 -6.19
N GLY A 101 2.11 -13.07 -6.88
CA GLY A 101 0.78 -13.61 -6.59
C GLY A 101 0.65 -14.17 -5.18
N ASN A 102 1.70 -14.83 -4.68
CA ASN A 102 1.76 -15.31 -3.31
C ASN A 102 1.79 -14.16 -2.31
N ALA A 103 2.57 -13.10 -2.59
CA ALA A 103 2.59 -11.90 -1.76
C ALA A 103 1.20 -11.22 -1.71
N LEU A 104 0.56 -10.99 -2.86
CA LEU A 104 -0.79 -10.41 -2.92
C LEU A 104 -1.82 -11.25 -2.14
N TRP A 105 -1.76 -12.57 -2.27
CA TRP A 105 -2.65 -13.47 -1.52
C TRP A 105 -2.38 -13.41 -0.01
N ALA A 106 -1.12 -13.44 0.39
CA ALA A 106 -0.73 -13.39 1.80
C ALA A 106 -1.12 -12.06 2.45
N SER A 107 -1.07 -10.94 1.72
CA SER A 107 -1.51 -9.65 2.25
C SER A 107 -3.00 -9.65 2.64
N LEU A 108 -3.84 -10.44 1.96
CA LEU A 108 -5.27 -10.57 2.31
C LEU A 108 -5.50 -11.24 3.67
N LEU A 109 -4.58 -12.12 4.11
CA LEU A 109 -4.70 -12.78 5.40
C LEU A 109 -4.41 -11.86 6.58
N VAL A 110 -3.72 -10.75 6.32
CA VAL A 110 -3.26 -9.82 7.35
C VAL A 110 -3.90 -8.44 7.26
N SER A 111 -4.65 -8.16 6.18
CA SER A 111 -5.52 -6.99 6.05
C SER A 111 -6.90 -7.21 6.64
N SER A 112 -7.51 -6.17 7.19
CA SER A 112 -8.88 -6.23 7.74
C SER A 112 -9.90 -5.33 7.02
N GLY A 113 -9.47 -4.55 6.02
CA GLY A 113 -10.32 -3.61 5.29
C GLY A 113 -11.45 -4.29 4.51
N ASP A 114 -12.63 -3.65 4.50
CA ASP A 114 -13.72 -4.02 3.58
C ASP A 114 -13.32 -3.82 2.11
N ILE A 115 -12.39 -2.89 1.87
CA ILE A 115 -11.79 -2.58 0.57
C ILE A 115 -10.28 -2.80 0.69
N VAL A 116 -9.70 -3.53 -0.27
CA VAL A 116 -8.24 -3.69 -0.38
C VAL A 116 -7.76 -3.04 -1.66
N VAL A 117 -6.77 -2.15 -1.53
CA VAL A 117 -6.05 -1.53 -2.65
C VAL A 117 -4.62 -2.04 -2.63
N TRP A 118 -4.15 -2.55 -3.77
CA TRP A 118 -2.74 -2.91 -3.93
C TRP A 118 -1.99 -1.83 -4.69
N LEU A 119 -0.79 -1.51 -4.21
CA LEU A 119 0.17 -0.64 -4.90
C LEU A 119 1.50 -1.36 -5.02
N ASP A 120 2.21 -1.14 -6.12
CA ASP A 120 3.56 -1.66 -6.30
C ASP A 120 4.57 -0.77 -5.55
N GLY A 121 5.50 -1.37 -4.79
CA GLY A 121 6.45 -0.62 -3.98
C GLY A 121 7.68 -0.12 -4.74
N ASP A 122 7.80 -0.43 -6.03
CA ASP A 122 8.87 0.05 -6.94
C ASP A 122 8.49 1.29 -7.78
N VAL A 123 7.30 1.87 -7.54
CA VAL A 123 6.81 3.03 -8.31
C VAL A 123 7.58 4.30 -7.92
N THR A 124 8.12 4.99 -8.92
CA THR A 124 8.89 6.24 -8.73
C THR A 124 8.09 7.52 -8.94
N SER A 125 6.88 7.41 -9.49
CA SER A 125 6.02 8.55 -9.85
C SER A 125 4.69 8.55 -9.09
N PHE A 126 4.65 7.92 -7.92
CA PHE A 126 3.43 7.76 -7.14
C PHE A 126 2.91 9.13 -6.67
N ASP A 127 1.60 9.31 -6.75
CA ASP A 127 0.88 10.41 -6.14
C ASP A 127 -0.35 9.81 -5.40
N TYR A 128 -0.78 10.47 -4.33
CA TYR A 128 -1.81 9.92 -3.45
C TYR A 128 -3.19 9.82 -4.11
N ASP A 129 -3.42 10.53 -5.23
CA ASP A 129 -4.68 10.48 -5.98
C ASP A 129 -4.89 9.19 -6.79
N TRP A 130 -3.94 8.25 -6.72
CA TRP A 130 -4.06 6.91 -7.29
C TRP A 130 -4.86 5.94 -6.41
N VAL A 131 -5.05 6.28 -5.13
CA VAL A 131 -5.81 5.52 -4.13
C VAL A 131 -7.20 6.11 -3.99
#